data_AF-A0AAW8QP40-F1
#
_entry.id   AF-A0AAW8QP40-F1
#
_cell.length_a   1.000
_cell.length_b   1.000
_cell.length_c   1.000
_cell.angle_alpha   90.00
_cell.angle_beta   90.00
_cell.angle_gamma   90.00
#
_symmetry.space_group_name_H-M   'P 1'
#
loop_
_entity.id
_entity.type
_entity.pdbx_description
1 polymer ?
#
loop_
_entity_poly.entity_id
_entity_poly.type
_entity_poly.pdbx_seq_one_letter_code
_entity_poly.pdbx_strand_id
1 'polypeptide(L)' 'DEPAQRYCPAGVYEIMEENDGSKRFQINAANCVHCKTCDIKDPSQNITWVTPEGGGGPNYPNM' A
#
# COMPACT_ATOMS: atom_id res chain seq x y z
N ASP A 1 -9.76 11.60 -2.72
CA ASP A 1 -10.05 10.49 -1.78
C ASP A 1 -9.52 9.25 -2.46
N GLU A 2 -8.61 8.52 -1.82
CA GLU A 2 -7.94 7.37 -2.42
C GLU A 2 -8.45 6.09 -1.74
N PRO A 3 -9.20 5.20 -2.43
CA PRO A 3 -9.79 4.01 -1.81
C PRO A 3 -8.73 3.07 -1.21
N ALA A 4 -7.50 3.12 -1.74
CA ALA A 4 -6.37 2.34 -1.24
C ALA A 4 -6.02 2.63 0.22
N GLN A 5 -6.30 3.84 0.71
CA GLN A 5 -6.16 4.21 2.12
C GLN A 5 -7.11 3.43 3.03
N ARG A 6 -8.22 2.89 2.49
CA ARG A 6 -9.26 2.20 3.28
C ARG A 6 -9.13 0.69 3.24
N TYR A 7 -8.84 0.11 2.07
CA TYR A 7 -8.73 -1.35 1.94
C TYR A 7 -7.33 -1.88 2.28
N CYS A 8 -6.29 -1.03 2.27
CA CYS A 8 -4.94 -1.47 2.65
C CYS A 8 -4.84 -1.58 4.18
N PRO A 9 -4.59 -2.78 4.74
CA PRO A 9 -4.58 -2.98 6.18
C PRO A 9 -3.33 -2.43 6.88
N ALA A 10 -2.34 -1.94 6.13
CA ALA A 10 -1.02 -1.60 6.65
C ALA A 10 -0.55 -0.18 6.31
N GLY A 11 -1.45 0.70 5.80
CA GLY A 11 -1.08 2.08 5.49
C GLY A 11 0.04 2.20 4.44
N VAL A 12 0.02 1.34 3.42
CA VAL A 12 0.99 1.40 2.31
C VAL A 12 0.72 2.60 1.41
N TYR A 13 -0.53 3.03 1.27
CA TYR A 13 -0.92 4.11 0.36
C TYR A 13 -1.38 5.31 1.16
N GLU A 14 -0.76 6.46 0.94
CA GLU A 14 -1.08 7.71 1.63
C GLU A 14 -1.16 8.89 0.65
N ILE A 15 -2.00 9.87 0.97
CA ILE A 15 -2.06 11.16 0.28
C ILE A 15 -1.43 12.20 1.21
N MET A 16 -0.25 12.68 0.85
CA MET A 16 0.47 13.72 1.58
C MET A 16 0.08 15.09 1.05
N GLU A 17 -0.14 16.04 1.95
CA GLU A 17 -0.31 17.46 1.60
C GLU A 17 1.07 18.13 1.63
N GLU A 18 1.47 18.74 0.52
CA GLU A 18 2.73 19.49 0.45
C GLU A 18 2.53 20.96 0.86
N ASN A 19 3.63 21.67 1.10
CA ASN A 19 3.60 23.07 1.55
C ASN A 19 2.92 24.03 0.56
N ASP A 20 2.87 23.68 -0.73
CA ASP A 20 2.19 24.43 -1.78
C ASP A 20 0.66 24.15 -1.82
N GLY A 21 0.16 23.26 -0.97
CA GLY A 21 -1.24 22.81 -0.97
C GLY A 21 -1.55 21.73 -2.02
N SER A 22 -0.55 21.30 -2.79
CA SER A 22 -0.65 20.14 -3.69
C SER A 22 -0.76 18.85 -2.89
N LYS A 23 -1.38 17.83 -3.50
CA LYS A 23 -1.51 16.49 -2.94
C LYS A 23 -0.61 15.52 -3.69
N ARG A 24 0.24 14.81 -2.95
CA ARG A 24 1.15 13.79 -3.48
C ARG A 24 0.68 12.42 -3.03
N PHE A 25 0.59 11.49 -3.97
CA PHE A 25 0.41 10.07 -3.66
C PHE A 25 1.76 9.46 -3.25
N GLN A 26 1.81 8.90 -2.04
CA GLN A 26 2.99 8.30 -1.43
C GLN A 26 2.76 6.81 -1.21
N ILE A 27 3.73 5.99 -1.61
CA ILE A 27 3.71 4.54 -1.42
C ILE A 27 4.78 4.17 -0.39
N ASN A 28 4.36 3.71 0.79
CA ASN A 28 5.22 3.22 1.87
C ASN A 28 5.34 1.69 1.78
N ALA A 29 6.02 1.20 0.75
CA ALA A 29 6.12 -0.24 0.45
C ALA A 29 6.72 -1.07 1.61
N ALA A 30 7.55 -0.46 2.46
CA ALA A 30 8.10 -1.09 3.66
C ALA A 30 7.02 -1.59 4.65
N ASN A 31 5.83 -0.99 4.65
CA ASN A 31 4.72 -1.42 5.49
C ASN A 31 3.95 -2.62 4.90
N CYS A 32 4.27 -3.07 3.69
CA CYS A 32 3.47 -4.09 3.01
C CYS A 32 3.45 -5.42 3.78
N VAL A 33 2.25 -5.90 4.09
CA VAL A 33 2.02 -7.20 4.74
C VAL A 33 1.69 -8.34 3.77
N HIS A 34 1.93 -8.13 2.48
CA HIS A 34 1.77 -9.12 1.41
C HIS A 34 0.35 -9.74 1.27
N CYS A 35 -0.68 -9.07 1.78
CA CYS A 35 -2.07 -9.56 1.75
C CYS A 35 -2.74 -9.56 0.37
N LYS A 36 -2.14 -8.93 -0.66
CA LYS A 36 -2.68 -8.76 -2.02
C LYS A 36 -3.99 -7.97 -2.15
N THR A 37 -4.57 -7.44 -1.06
CA THR A 37 -5.86 -6.74 -1.12
C THR A 37 -5.87 -5.59 -2.14
N CYS A 38 -4.76 -4.87 -2.27
CA CYS A 38 -4.63 -3.77 -3.21
C CYS A 38 -4.63 -4.18 -4.69
N ASP A 39 -4.19 -5.39 -5.01
CA ASP A 39 -4.23 -5.95 -6.36
C ASP A 39 -5.67 -6.38 -6.72
N ILE A 40 -6.44 -6.86 -5.74
CA ILE A 40 -7.79 -7.41 -5.91
C ILE A 40 -8.90 -6.35 -5.84
N LYS A 41 -8.78 -5.41 -4.90
CA LYS A 41 -9.84 -4.46 -4.54
C LYS A 41 -9.70 -3.10 -5.21
N ASP A 42 -8.65 -2.87 -5.99
CA ASP A 42 -8.51 -1.62 -6.71
C ASP A 42 -9.56 -1.52 -7.84
N PRO A 43 -10.51 -0.56 -7.77
CA PRO A 43 -11.57 -0.43 -8.77
C PRO A 43 -11.03 -0.03 -10.14
N SER A 44 -9.88 0.66 -10.18
CA SER A 44 -9.27 1.14 -11.41
C SER A 44 -8.31 0.12 -12.05
N GLN A 45 -7.97 -0.96 -11.34
CA GLN A 45 -6.98 -1.96 -11.76
C GLN A 45 -5.61 -1.36 -12.14
N ASN A 46 -5.21 -0.29 -11.45
CA ASN A 46 -3.97 0.45 -11.68
C ASN A 46 -2.82 -0.01 -10.79
N ILE A 47 -3.09 -0.85 -9.79
CA ILE A 47 -2.09 -1.38 -8.86
C ILE A 47 -1.73 -2.80 -9.29
N THR A 48 -0.45 -3.02 -9.60
CA THR A 48 0.10 -4.36 -9.83
C THR A 48 1.02 -4.73 -8.68
N TRP A 49 0.64 -5.73 -7.88
CA TRP A 49 1.51 -6.25 -6.84
C TRP A 49 2.55 -7.21 -7.44
N VAL A 50 3.82 -6.98 -7.11
CA VAL A 50 4.92 -7.91 -7.44
C VAL A 50 5.63 -8.33 -6.16
N THR A 51 6.18 -9.54 -6.17
CA THR A 51 6.93 -10.04 -5.02
C THR A 51 8.17 -9.19 -4.79
N PRO A 52 8.39 -8.65 -3.57
CA PRO A 52 9.61 -7.91 -3.25
C PRO A 52 10.80 -8.86 -3.08
N GLU A 53 11.96 -8.31 -2.75
CA GLU A 53 13.16 -9.09 -2.44
C GLU A 53 12.91 -10.14 -1.33
N GLY A 54 13.57 -11.29 -1.47
CA GLY A 54 13.43 -12.39 -0.52
C GLY A 54 13.85 -12.00 0.90
N GLY A 55 13.04 -12.38 1.89
CA GLY A 55 13.23 -11.99 3.30
C GLY A 55 12.54 -10.67 3.67
N GLY A 56 11.96 -9.94 2.71
CA GLY A 56 11.08 -8.81 2.97
C GLY A 56 9.67 -9.23 3.39
N GLY A 57 8.95 -8.32 4.05
CA GLY A 57 7.57 -8.51 4.48
C GLY A 57 7.42 -8.95 5.94
N PRO A 58 6.20 -9.30 6.35
CA PRO A 58 5.88 -9.59 7.74
C PRO A 58 6.44 -10.94 8.19
N ASN A 59 6.90 -10.99 9.44
CA ASN A 59 7.25 -12.24 10.12
C ASN A 59 6.12 -12.62 11.09
N TYR A 60 5.50 -13.77 10.84
CA TYR A 60 4.36 -14.27 11.60
C TYR A 60 4.76 -15.54 12.38
N PRO A 61 5.49 -15.43 13.50
CA PRO A 61 5.97 -16.61 14.24
C PRO A 61 4.86 -17.37 14.98
N ASN A 62 3.71 -16.74 15.20
CA ASN A 62 2.60 -17.28 16.00
C ASN A 62 1.22 -16.92 15.41
N MET A 63 1.15 -16.67 14.11
CA MET A 63 -0.10 -16.34 13.41
C MET A 63 -0.53 -17.49 12.51
#